data_AF-A0A7Y9K1U8-F1
#
_entry.id   AF-A0A7Y9K1U8-F1
#
_cell.length_a   1.000
_cell.length_b   1.000
_cell.length_c   1.000
_cell.angle_alpha   90.00
_cell.angle_beta   90.00
_cell.angle_gamma   90.00
#
_symmetry.space_group_name_H-M   'P 1'
#
loop_
_entity.id
_entity.type
_entity.pdbx_description
1 polymer ?
#
loop_
_entity_poly.entity_id
_entity_poly.type
_entity_poly.pdbx_seq_one_letter_code
_entity_poly.pdbx_strand_id
1 'polypeptide(L)'
;MTPTREDFLAWRADPVTQWLMEAMGSFAKVQRDEWLRRTWEEGKHPSTDLLIELRTRADAYRAIPDSTYDDWMKAHGNDPQPE
;
A
#
# COMPACT_ATOMS: atom_id res chain seq x y z
N MET A 1 -14.15 -11.03 16.69
CA MET A 1 -15.30 -10.26 16.16
C MET A 1 -14.89 -9.82 14.77
N THR A 2 -15.68 -10.15 13.75
CA THR A 2 -15.40 -9.75 12.37
C THR A 2 -15.91 -8.32 12.19
N PRO A 3 -15.06 -7.35 11.78
CA PRO A 3 -15.51 -5.97 11.62
C PRO A 3 -16.55 -5.88 10.50
N THR A 4 -17.57 -5.07 10.74
CA THR A 4 -18.60 -4.74 9.75
C THR A 4 -18.06 -3.75 8.71
N ARG A 5 -18.81 -3.54 7.62
CA ARG A 5 -18.48 -2.50 6.63
C ARG A 5 -18.47 -1.11 7.28
N GLU A 6 -19.41 -0.86 8.20
CA GLU A 6 -19.48 0.40 8.96
C GLU A 6 -18.24 0.61 9.83
N ASP A 7 -17.77 -0.43 10.55
CA ASP A 7 -16.55 -0.36 11.36
C ASP A 7 -15.33 -0.01 10.49
N PHE A 8 -15.24 -0.60 9.30
CA PHE A 8 -14.15 -0.31 8.37
C PHE A 8 -14.20 1.13 7.85
N LEU A 9 -15.39 1.63 7.51
CA LEU A 9 -15.55 3.02 7.05
C LEU A 9 -15.26 4.02 8.17
N ALA A 10 -15.71 3.74 9.40
CA ALA A 10 -15.40 4.54 10.57
C ALA A 10 -13.90 4.58 10.84
N TRP A 11 -13.22 3.43 10.76
CA TRP A 11 -11.76 3.35 10.85
C TRP A 11 -11.07 4.16 9.74
N ARG A 12 -11.52 4.07 8.48
CA ARG A 12 -10.96 4.85 7.37
C ARG A 12 -11.17 6.36 7.51
N ALA A 13 -12.24 6.76 8.19
CA ALA A 13 -12.56 8.17 8.45
C ALA A 13 -11.80 8.75 9.66
N ASP A 14 -11.18 7.91 10.49
CA ASP A 14 -10.40 8.35 11.64
C ASP A 14 -9.18 9.20 11.19
N PRO A 15 -8.94 10.38 11.79
CA PRO A 15 -7.85 11.27 11.36
C PRO A 15 -6.45 10.66 11.48
N VAL A 16 -6.20 9.82 12.49
CA VAL A 16 -4.90 9.14 12.64
C VAL A 16 -4.73 8.12 11.53
N THR A 17 -5.80 7.40 11.20
CA THR A 17 -5.81 6.47 10.07
C THR A 17 -5.55 7.21 8.74
N GLN A 18 -6.22 8.33 8.48
CA GLN A 18 -5.98 9.15 7.28
C GLN A 18 -4.52 9.61 7.19
N TRP A 19 -3.97 10.14 8.29
CA TRP A 19 -2.57 10.53 8.36
C TRP A 19 -1.62 9.36 8.05
N LEU A 20 -1.88 8.18 8.59
CA LEU A 20 -1.11 6.97 8.28
C LEU A 20 -1.22 6.59 6.78
N MET A 21 -2.41 6.66 6.20
CA MET A 21 -2.60 6.35 4.77
C MET A 21 -1.83 7.32 3.86
N GLU A 22 -1.82 8.61 4.20
CA GLU A 22 -1.02 9.63 3.50
C GLU A 22 0.49 9.38 3.64
N ALA A 23 0.95 9.01 4.84
CA ALA A 23 2.35 8.67 5.08
C ALA A 23 2.78 7.46 4.24
N MET A 24 1.94 6.41 4.17
CA MET A 24 2.19 5.24 3.33
C MET A 24 2.24 5.59 1.84
N GLY A 25 1.31 6.44 1.37
CA GLY A 25 1.35 6.97 0.00
C GLY A 25 2.64 7.76 -0.30
N SER A 26 3.12 8.53 0.67
CA SER A 26 4.39 9.27 0.57
C SER A 26 5.60 8.32 0.48
N PHE A 27 5.64 7.28 1.32
CA PHE A 27 6.72 6.28 1.24
C PHE A 27 6.67 5.50 -0.07
N ALA A 28 5.49 5.13 -0.57
CA ALA A 28 5.36 4.49 -1.88
C ALA A 28 5.95 5.36 -2.99
N LYS A 29 5.69 6.68 -2.95
CA LYS A 29 6.26 7.64 -3.90
C LYS A 29 7.79 7.67 -3.82
N VAL A 30 8.37 7.76 -2.61
CA VAL A 30 9.83 7.77 -2.43
C VAL A 30 10.48 6.53 -3.01
N GLN A 31 9.93 5.33 -2.73
CA GLN A 31 10.49 4.08 -3.26
C GLN A 31 10.39 4.01 -4.80
N ARG A 32 9.27 4.47 -5.38
CA ARG A 32 9.08 4.53 -6.83
C ARG A 32 10.01 5.53 -7.50
N ASP A 33 10.18 6.72 -6.92
CA ASP A 33 11.07 7.74 -7.46
C ASP A 33 12.52 7.25 -7.44
N GLU A 34 12.96 6.59 -6.36
CA GLU A 34 14.29 5.98 -6.28
C GLU A 34 14.46 4.84 -7.29
N TRP A 35 13.43 4.01 -7.48
CA TRP A 35 13.43 2.99 -8.54
C TRP A 35 13.64 3.62 -9.92
N LEU A 36 12.86 4.65 -10.26
CA LEU A 36 13.02 5.38 -11.52
C LEU A 36 14.44 5.95 -11.65
N ARG A 37 14.91 6.65 -10.62
CA ARG A 37 16.25 7.24 -10.59
C ARG A 37 17.33 6.19 -10.87
N ARG A 38 17.28 5.03 -10.19
CA ARG A 38 18.23 3.93 -10.39
C ARG A 38 18.13 3.30 -11.78
N THR A 39 16.92 3.15 -12.32
CA THR A 39 16.72 2.58 -13.67
C THR A 39 17.28 3.45 -14.79
N TRP A 40 17.32 4.78 -14.61
CA TRP A 40 17.69 5.73 -15.67
C TRP A 40 19.06 6.39 -15.49
N GLU A 41 19.47 6.70 -14.26
CA GLU A 41 20.65 7.53 -14.00
C GLU A 41 21.92 6.72 -13.68
N GLU A 42 21.80 5.47 -13.23
CA GLU A 42 22.97 4.62 -13.03
C GLU A 42 23.39 3.96 -14.34
N GLY A 43 24.33 4.60 -15.05
CA GLY A 43 24.96 4.11 -16.28
C GLY A 43 25.75 2.80 -16.14
N LYS A 44 25.56 2.03 -15.06
CA LYS A 44 26.08 0.68 -14.86
C LYS A 44 25.04 -0.13 -14.10
N HIS A 45 24.20 -0.85 -14.84
CA HIS A 45 23.36 -1.97 -14.39
C HIS A 45 22.98 -1.91 -12.90
N PRO A 46 21.98 -1.09 -12.51
CA PRO A 46 21.42 -1.17 -11.16
C PRO A 46 21.11 -2.64 -10.84
N SER A 47 21.48 -3.08 -9.64
CA SER A 47 21.25 -4.47 -9.22
C SER A 47 19.78 -4.82 -9.40
N THR A 48 19.51 -5.89 -10.16
CA THR A 48 18.15 -6.38 -10.40
C THR A 48 17.39 -6.61 -9.09
N ASP A 49 18.08 -7.13 -8.07
CA ASP A 49 17.49 -7.38 -6.75
C ASP A 49 17.04 -6.08 -6.08
N LEU A 50 17.86 -5.03 -6.16
CA LEU A 50 17.52 -3.71 -5.62
C LEU A 50 16.31 -3.11 -6.36
N LEU A 51 16.25 -3.27 -7.69
CA LEU A 51 15.11 -2.78 -8.47
C LEU A 51 13.81 -3.53 -8.11
N ILE A 52 13.88 -4.85 -7.92
CA ILE A 52 12.74 -5.65 -7.48
C ILE A 52 12.31 -5.22 -6.08
N GLU A 53 13.25 -5.00 -5.17
CA GLU A 53 12.97 -4.58 -3.80
C GLU A 53 12.28 -3.22 -3.74
N LEU A 54 12.81 -2.21 -4.44
CA LEU A 54 12.22 -0.86 -4.47
C LEU A 54 10.80 -0.88 -5.03
N ARG A 55 10.57 -1.62 -6.12
CA ARG A 55 9.24 -1.78 -6.71
C ARG A 55 8.29 -2.49 -5.75
N THR A 56 8.73 -3.60 -5.16
CA THR A 56 7.93 -4.38 -4.20
C THR A 56 7.51 -3.54 -2.99
N ARG A 57 8.43 -2.74 -2.44
CA ARG A 57 8.13 -1.82 -1.34
C ARG A 57 7.13 -0.75 -1.76
N ALA A 58 7.30 -0.15 -2.94
CA ALA A 58 6.35 0.84 -3.46
C ALA A 58 4.94 0.26 -3.60
N ASP A 59 4.83 -0.95 -4.16
CA ASP A 59 3.55 -1.65 -4.34
C ASP A 59 2.93 -2.03 -2.99
N ALA A 60 3.73 -2.53 -2.04
CA ALA A 60 3.26 -2.87 -0.69
C ALA A 60 2.74 -1.65 0.09
N TYR A 61 3.44 -0.52 0.01
CA TYR A 61 3.00 0.71 0.66
C TYR A 61 1.70 1.27 0.06
N ARG A 62 1.44 1.04 -1.24
CA ARG A 62 0.18 1.42 -1.90
C ARG A 62 -0.97 0.46 -1.63
N ALA A 63 -0.70 -0.83 -1.49
CA ALA A 63 -1.74 -1.83 -1.30
C ALA A 63 -2.64 -1.53 -0.08
N ILE A 64 -2.08 -0.93 0.97
CA ILE A 64 -2.81 -0.59 2.20
C ILE A 64 -3.82 0.55 1.98
N PRO A 65 -3.43 1.76 1.53
CA PRO A 65 -4.37 2.84 1.28
C PRO A 65 -5.39 2.54 0.19
N ASP A 66 -5.04 1.70 -0.79
CA ASP A 66 -5.90 1.30 -1.90
C ASP A 66 -6.85 0.13 -1.56
N SER A 67 -6.68 -0.50 -0.38
CA SER A 67 -7.50 -1.65 0.02
C SER A 67 -8.94 -1.26 0.32
N THR A 68 -9.86 -2.11 -0.15
CA THR A 68 -11.29 -2.03 0.16
C THR A 68 -11.64 -2.88 1.39
N TYR A 69 -12.87 -2.72 1.89
CA TYR A 69 -13.40 -3.62 2.93
C TYR A 69 -13.35 -5.08 2.48
N ASP A 70 -13.73 -5.35 1.24
CA ASP A 70 -13.76 -6.70 0.66
C ASP A 70 -12.35 -7.30 0.56
N ASP A 71 -11.35 -6.49 0.17
CA ASP A 71 -9.94 -6.92 0.17
C ASP A 71 -9.48 -7.30 1.57
N TRP A 72 -9.84 -6.48 2.57
CA TRP A 72 -9.50 -6.75 3.96
C TRP A 72 -10.16 -8.04 4.46
N MET A 73 -11.44 -8.24 4.17
CA MET A 73 -12.19 -9.43 4.55
C MET A 73 -11.59 -10.70 3.93
N LYS A 74 -11.32 -10.65 2.63
CA LYS A 74 -10.68 -11.74 1.89
C LYS A 74 -9.29 -12.09 2.45
N ALA A 75 -8.47 -11.07 2.76
CA ALA A 75 -7.14 -11.29 3.34
C ALA A 75 -7.17 -11.99 4.70
N HIS A 76 -8.28 -11.85 5.44
CA HIS A 76 -8.47 -12.47 6.74
C HIS A 76 -9.35 -13.74 6.68
N GLY A 77 -9.64 -14.25 5.48
CA GLY A 77 -10.42 -15.48 5.29
C GLY A 77 -11.91 -15.35 5.66
N ASN A 78 -12.46 -14.13 5.61
CA ASN A 78 -13.87 -13.86 5.89
C ASN A 78 -14.63 -13.51 4.61
N ASP A 79 -15.92 -13.85 4.57
CA ASP A 79 -16.83 -13.44 3.50
C ASP A 79 -17.29 -11.99 3.73
N PRO A 80 -17.20 -11.09 2.74
CA PRO A 80 -17.66 -9.72 2.88
C PRO A 80 -19.19 -9.64 3.03
N GLN A 81 -19.66 -8.68 3.82
CA GLN A 81 -21.08 -8.33 3.88
C GLN A 81 -21.56 -7.78 2.52
N PRO A 82 -22.75 -8.19 2.04
CA PRO A 82 -23.33 -7.62 0.82
C PRO A 82 -23.50 -6.10 0.95
N GLU A 83 -23.37 -5.39 -0.17
CA GLU A 83 -23.45 -3.93 -0.27
C GLU A 83 -24.82 -3.36 0.10
#